data_AF-A0A1J5Q912-F1
#
_entry.id   AF-A0A1J5Q912-F1
#
_cell.length_a   1.000
_cell.length_b   1.000
_cell.length_c   1.000
_cell.angle_alpha   90.00
_cell.angle_beta   90.00
_cell.angle_gamma   90.00
#
_symmetry.space_group_name_H-M   'P 1'
#
loop_
_entity.id
_entity.type
_entity.pdbx_description
1 polymer ?
#
loop_
_entity_poly.entity_id
_entity_poly.type
_entity_poly.pdbx_seq_one_letter_code
_entity_poly.pdbx_strand_id
1 'polypeptide(L)'
;MIILLQILILNMDVREAMGHLARAGVIVNCIVTSPPFYGQRDYEIKGQIGLEEHPSEFISNLVECFEAARPVLAENGSLWVNLGDTYWSGKGEHRSGESKQ
;
A
#
# COMPACT_ATOMS: atom_id res chain seq x y z
N MET A 1 22.10 -26.93 10.05
CA MET A 1 21.66 -25.65 9.45
C MET A 1 20.22 -25.45 9.88
N ILE A 2 20.00 -24.67 10.94
CA ILE A 2 18.65 -24.41 11.47
C ILE A 2 18.13 -23.21 10.69
N ILE A 3 17.16 -23.43 9.80
CA ILE A 3 16.39 -22.34 9.21
C ILE A 3 15.40 -21.91 10.29
N LEU A 4 15.74 -20.86 11.04
CA LEU A 4 14.77 -20.22 11.92
C LEU A 4 13.78 -19.48 11.02
N LEU A 5 12.53 -19.96 10.95
CA LEU A 5 11.42 -19.22 10.38
C LEU A 5 11.11 -18.02 11.29
N GLN A 6 11.85 -16.93 11.13
CA GLN A 6 11.55 -15.68 11.83
C GLN A 6 10.44 -14.95 11.09
N ILE A 7 9.26 -14.89 11.72
CA ILE A 7 8.16 -14.04 11.26
C ILE A 7 8.34 -12.68 11.94
N LEU A 8 8.46 -11.63 11.15
CA LEU A 8 8.52 -10.25 11.61
C LEU A 8 7.19 -9.55 11.31
N ILE A 9 6.58 -8.94 12.33
CA ILE A 9 5.39 -8.11 12.20
C ILE A 9 5.74 -6.70 12.68
N LEU A 10 5.57 -5.72 11.79
CA LEU A 10 5.80 -4.30 12.08
C LEU A 10 4.45 -3.58 12.09
N ASN A 11 4.10 -2.97 13.22
CA ASN A 11 2.89 -2.15 13.35
C ASN A 11 3.28 -0.67 13.25
N MET A 12 3.38 -0.18 12.02
CA MET A 12 3.77 1.21 11.69
C MET A 12 3.39 1.55 10.23
N ASP A 13 3.63 2.79 9.81
CA ASP A 13 3.50 3.19 8.41
C ASP A 13 4.44 2.36 7.51
N VAL A 14 3.93 1.90 6.37
CA VAL A 14 4.69 1.01 5.47
C VAL A 14 5.95 1.66 4.92
N ARG A 15 5.96 2.98 4.70
CA ARG A 15 7.12 3.72 4.18
C ARG A 15 8.25 3.71 5.20
N GLU A 16 7.90 3.90 6.48
CA GLU A 16 8.87 3.79 7.58
C GLU A 16 9.40 2.36 7.73
N ALA A 17 8.50 1.37 7.71
CA ALA A 17 8.86 -0.04 7.80
C ALA A 17 9.84 -0.46 6.69
N MET A 18 9.57 -0.07 5.44
CA MET A 18 10.48 -0.34 4.32
C MET A 18 11.84 0.35 4.51
N GLY A 19 11.86 1.58 5.04
CA GLY A 19 13.11 2.27 5.39
C GLY A 19 13.93 1.54 6.48
N HIS A 20 13.29 0.88 7.43
CA HIS A 20 13.97 0.01 8.39
C HIS A 20 14.52 -1.26 7.76
N LEU A 21 13.72 -1.93 6.91
CA LEU A 21 14.12 -3.15 6.21
C LEU A 21 15.28 -2.90 5.25
N ALA A 22 15.23 -1.82 4.48
CA ALA A 22 16.29 -1.42 3.55
C ALA A 22 17.60 -1.14 4.30
N ARG A 23 17.57 -0.42 5.43
CA ARG A 23 18.77 -0.17 6.26
C ARG A 23 19.35 -1.45 6.87
N ALA A 24 18.49 -2.43 7.16
CA ALA A 24 18.91 -3.75 7.63
C ALA A 24 19.43 -4.67 6.51
N GLY A 25 19.39 -4.23 5.25
CA GLY A 25 19.83 -5.02 4.08
C GLY A 25 18.89 -6.17 3.73
N VAL A 26 17.62 -6.08 4.13
CA VAL A 26 16.60 -7.09 3.78
C VAL A 26 16.27 -6.98 2.31
N ILE A 27 16.33 -8.10 1.59
CA ILE A 27 15.92 -8.24 0.19
C ILE A 27 14.91 -9.37 0.08
N VAL A 28 13.80 -9.14 -0.62
CA VAL A 28 12.75 -10.13 -0.88
C VAL A 28 12.56 -10.36 -2.38
N ASN A 29 12.19 -11.58 -2.77
CA ASN A 29 11.88 -11.90 -4.17
C ASN A 29 10.42 -11.59 -4.55
N CYS A 30 9.53 -11.47 -3.57
CA CYS A 30 8.10 -11.30 -3.82
C CYS A 30 7.47 -10.39 -2.76
N ILE A 31 6.68 -9.43 -3.21
CA ILE A 31 5.79 -8.62 -2.39
C ILE A 31 4.36 -8.88 -2.88
N VAL A 32 3.46 -9.21 -1.97
CA VAL A 32 2.03 -9.40 -2.26
C VAL A 32 1.25 -8.49 -1.32
N THR A 33 0.41 -7.63 -1.87
CA THR A 33 -0.31 -6.62 -1.07
C THR A 33 -1.71 -6.33 -1.60
N SER A 34 -2.58 -5.87 -0.71
CA SER A 34 -3.89 -5.28 -0.99
C SER A 34 -4.00 -3.97 -0.21
N PRO A 35 -3.53 -2.84 -0.75
CA PRO A 35 -3.60 -1.55 -0.05
C PRO A 35 -5.07 -1.15 0.19
N PRO A 36 -5.34 -0.14 1.03
CA PRO A 36 -6.68 0.42 1.16
C PRO A 36 -7.27 0.78 -0.21
N PHE A 37 -8.54 0.46 -0.43
CA PHE A 37 -9.25 0.79 -1.67
C PHE A 37 -9.86 2.18 -1.57
N TYR A 38 -9.84 2.91 -2.67
CA TYR A 38 -10.31 4.29 -2.72
C TYR A 38 -11.82 4.41 -2.43
N GLY A 39 -12.17 5.25 -1.46
CA GLY A 39 -13.53 5.57 -1.05
C GLY A 39 -14.26 4.47 -0.27
N GLN A 40 -13.58 3.41 0.18
CA GLN A 40 -14.27 2.23 0.75
C GLN A 40 -14.38 2.23 2.28
N ARG A 41 -13.34 2.68 3.00
CA ARG A 41 -13.29 2.56 4.46
C ARG A 41 -12.57 3.74 5.11
N ASP A 42 -13.15 4.24 6.19
CA ASP A 42 -12.47 5.10 7.16
C ASP A 42 -11.89 4.22 8.28
N TYR A 43 -10.58 4.31 8.52
CA TYR A 43 -9.90 3.60 9.60
C TYR A 43 -9.72 4.48 10.84
N GLU A 44 -10.22 5.72 10.81
CA GLU A 44 -10.18 6.67 11.93
C GLU A 44 -8.75 6.97 12.42
N ILE A 45 -7.77 6.86 11.52
CA ILE A 45 -6.36 7.16 11.81
C ILE A 45 -5.83 8.25 10.89
N LYS A 46 -5.02 9.14 11.46
CA LYS A 46 -4.36 10.20 10.70
C LYS A 46 -3.37 9.59 9.70
N GLY A 47 -3.42 10.06 8.46
CA GLY A 47 -2.51 9.62 7.40
C GLY A 47 -2.90 8.31 6.71
N GLN A 48 -4.12 7.79 6.96
CA GLN A 48 -4.65 6.68 6.17
C GLN A 48 -4.72 7.01 4.69
N ILE A 49 -4.53 6.00 3.87
CA ILE A 49 -4.65 6.06 2.41
C ILE A 49 -6.06 5.58 2.05
N GLY A 50 -6.66 6.16 1.01
CA GLY A 50 -7.93 5.71 0.43
C GLY A 50 -9.12 6.66 0.64
N LEU A 51 -8.98 7.75 1.39
CA LEU A 51 -10.01 8.80 1.54
C LEU A 51 -9.50 10.19 1.13
N GLU A 52 -8.49 10.25 0.27
CA GLU A 52 -7.99 11.49 -0.32
C GLU A 52 -9.07 12.22 -1.12
N GLU A 53 -8.95 13.54 -1.25
CA GLU A 53 -9.95 14.36 -1.94
C GLU A 53 -10.05 13.99 -3.42
N HIS A 54 -8.91 13.70 -4.05
CA HIS A 54 -8.84 13.32 -5.46
C HIS A 54 -8.20 11.93 -5.66
N PRO A 55 -8.67 11.14 -6.66
CA PRO A 55 -8.07 9.85 -6.99
C PRO A 55 -6.58 9.96 -7.34
N SER A 56 -6.15 11.08 -7.92
CA SER A 56 -4.74 11.33 -8.23
C SER A 56 -3.85 11.38 -6.99
N GLU A 57 -4.36 11.93 -5.87
CA GLU A 57 -3.66 11.96 -4.59
C GLU A 57 -3.55 10.56 -3.99
N PHE A 58 -4.63 9.76 -4.07
CA PHE A 58 -4.63 8.35 -3.69
C PHE A 58 -3.57 7.55 -4.48
N ILE A 59 -3.54 7.71 -5.80
CA ILE A 59 -2.52 7.07 -6.65
C ILE A 59 -1.12 7.54 -6.28
N SER A 60 -0.93 8.83 -5.99
CA SER A 60 0.38 9.36 -5.58
C SER A 60 0.86 8.74 -4.26
N ASN A 61 -0.02 8.62 -3.26
CA ASN A 61 0.27 7.94 -2.00
C ASN A 61 0.63 6.45 -2.19
N LEU A 62 -0.05 5.74 -3.11
CA LEU A 62 0.30 4.36 -3.44
C LEU A 62 1.68 4.26 -4.09
N VAL A 63 1.99 5.14 -5.04
CA VAL A 63 3.30 5.17 -5.69
C VAL A 63 4.40 5.42 -4.67
N GLU A 64 4.22 6.34 -3.72
CA GLU A 64 5.18 6.57 -2.63
C GLU A 64 5.44 5.29 -1.81
N CYS A 65 4.40 4.51 -1.51
CA CYS A 65 4.55 3.25 -0.80
C CYS A 65 5.35 2.22 -1.60
N PHE A 66 5.12 2.14 -2.92
CA PHE A 66 5.83 1.20 -3.79
C PHE A 66 7.27 1.64 -4.07
N GLU A 67 7.53 2.93 -4.18
CA GLU A 67 8.90 3.48 -4.27
C GLU A 67 9.70 3.17 -3.00
N ALA A 68 9.07 3.27 -1.81
CA ALA A 68 9.72 2.88 -0.56
C ALA A 68 10.08 1.37 -0.53
N ALA A 69 9.31 0.52 -1.21
CA ALA A 69 9.57 -0.92 -1.30
C ALA A 69 10.70 -1.27 -2.29
N ARG A 70 11.03 -0.38 -3.24
CA ARG A 70 12.05 -0.60 -4.27
C ARG A 70 13.41 -1.10 -3.74
N PRO A 71 14.04 -0.50 -2.71
CA PRO A 71 15.31 -0.99 -2.18
C PRO A 71 15.22 -2.34 -1.45
N VAL A 72 14.01 -2.80 -1.13
CA VAL A 72 13.76 -4.08 -0.45
C VAL A 72 13.43 -5.19 -1.45
N LEU A 73 12.99 -4.85 -2.67
CA LEU A 73 12.69 -5.82 -3.71
C LEU A 73 13.96 -6.20 -4.49
N ALA A 74 14.18 -7.49 -4.69
CA ALA A 74 15.25 -7.98 -5.56
C ALA A 74 15.10 -7.45 -6.99
N GLU A 75 16.21 -7.30 -7.72
CA GLU A 75 16.20 -6.79 -9.11
C GLU A 75 15.30 -7.62 -10.05
N ASN A 76 15.21 -8.94 -9.80
CA ASN A 76 14.33 -9.86 -10.53
C ASN A 76 13.05 -10.22 -9.74
N GLY A 77 12.75 -9.46 -8.69
CA GLY A 77 11.59 -9.69 -7.84
C GLY A 77 10.27 -9.28 -8.50
N SER A 78 9.17 -9.71 -7.90
CA SER A 78 7.82 -9.35 -8.35
C SER A 78 7.04 -8.67 -7.24
N LEU A 79 6.29 -7.62 -7.60
CA LEU A 79 5.34 -6.94 -6.72
C LEU A 79 3.93 -7.11 -7.28
N TRP A 80 3.08 -7.77 -6.51
CA TRP A 80 1.69 -8.07 -6.86
C TRP A 80 0.77 -7.18 -6.03
N VAL A 81 -0.01 -6.34 -6.71
CA VAL A 81 -0.98 -5.44 -6.08
C VAL A 81 -2.39 -5.93 -6.42
N ASN A 82 -3.13 -6.32 -5.39
CA ASN A 82 -4.56 -6.50 -5.50
C ASN A 82 -5.25 -5.16 -5.24
N LEU A 83 -5.82 -4.57 -6.30
CA LEU A 83 -6.56 -3.32 -6.22
C LEU A 83 -7.91 -3.52 -6.91
N GLY A 84 -8.99 -3.32 -6.16
CA GLY A 84 -10.35 -3.36 -6.71
C GLY A 84 -10.76 -2.01 -7.24
N ASP A 85 -11.58 -2.02 -8.29
CA ASP A 85 -12.28 -0.83 -8.74
C ASP A 85 -13.41 -0.48 -7.76
N THR A 86 -13.61 0.81 -7.54
CA THR A 86 -14.78 1.33 -6.83
C THR A 86 -15.99 1.31 -7.78
N TYR A 87 -16.33 0.16 -8.39
CA TYR A 87 -17.59 0.01 -9.13
C TYR A 87 -18.73 -0.04 -8.11
N TRP A 88 -19.12 1.16 -7.72
CA TRP A 88 -20.04 1.47 -6.66
C TRP A 88 -21.48 1.04 -7.01
N SER A 89 -22.00 0.03 -6.32
CA SER A 89 -23.43 -0.33 -6.29
C SER A 89 -24.17 0.41 -5.15
N GLY A 90 -24.39 1.71 -5.34
CA GLY A 90 -25.55 2.42 -4.80
C GLY A 90 -25.68 2.81 -3.30
N LYS A 91 -24.64 2.81 -2.44
CA LYS A 91 -24.76 3.23 -1.00
C LYS A 91 -23.69 4.19 -0.39
N GLY A 92 -22.94 4.97 -1.16
CA GLY A 92 -21.69 5.60 -0.71
C GLY A 92 -21.08 6.41 -1.84
N GLU A 93 -21.53 7.64 -1.92
CA GLU A 93 -21.01 8.58 -2.90
C GLU A 93 -19.56 8.93 -2.56
N HIS A 94 -18.73 8.93 -3.60
CA HIS A 94 -17.45 9.61 -3.54
C HIS A 94 -17.70 11.12 -3.37
N ARG A 95 -17.12 11.74 -2.35
CA ARG A 95 -17.39 13.15 -2.01
C ARG A 95 -16.65 14.16 -2.89
N SER A 96 -15.83 13.73 -3.85
CA SER A 96 -15.04 14.64 -4.70
C SER A 96 -15.84 15.38 -5.76
N GLY A 97 -17.11 15.01 -6.00
CA GLY A 97 -17.91 15.59 -7.08
C GLY A 97 -17.38 15.31 -8.49
N GLU A 98 -16.35 14.47 -8.63
CA GLU A 98 -15.80 14.11 -9.92
C GLU A 98 -16.67 13.08 -10.63
N SER A 99 -16.90 13.33 -11.92
CA SER A 99 -17.58 12.37 -12.81
C SER A 99 -16.73 11.11 -12.94
N LYS A 100 -17.38 9.95 -12.76
CA LYS A 100 -16.79 8.64 -13.04
C LYS A 100 -16.26 8.63 -14.49
N GLN A 101 -15.02 8.19 -14.68
CA GLN A 101 -14.47 7.90 -16.00
C GLN A 101 -15.19 6.73 -16.66
#